data_AF-A0A9D1EVP6-F1
#
_entry.id   AF-A0A9D1EVP6-F1
#
_cell.length_a   1.000
_cell.length_b   1.000
_cell.length_c   1.000
_cell.angle_alpha   90.00
_cell.angle_beta   90.00
_cell.angle_gamma   90.00
#
_symmetry.space_group_name_H-M   'P 1'
#
loop_
_entity.id
_entity.type
_entity.pdbx_description
1 polymer ?
#
loop_
_entity_poly.entity_id
_entity_poly.type
_entity_poly.pdbx_seq_one_letter_code
_entity_poly.pdbx_strand_id
1 'polypeptide(L)'
;MTKPKKGETLKDMASALSMLDYFLPNEEEACMLTGETDAAEAAEALFRAGVKHVVIKCGGRGCLIWDEKGMERLPALENVRCVDTTGAGDSFTAGFPFRLAQGASFRECARFAAA
;
A
#
# COMPACT_ATOMS: atom_id res chain seq x y z
N MET A 1 6.13 10.80 -8.78
CA MET A 1 4.96 9.90 -8.76
C MET A 1 4.28 9.89 -10.10
N THR A 2 4.04 8.70 -10.62
CA THR A 2 3.53 8.43 -11.97
C THR A 2 2.00 8.47 -11.98
N LYS A 3 1.45 9.54 -12.54
CA LYS A 3 0.05 9.55 -12.99
C LYS A 3 -0.11 8.53 -14.13
N PRO A 4 -1.29 7.92 -14.30
CA PRO A 4 -1.59 7.15 -15.50
C PRO A 4 -1.24 7.97 -16.75
N LYS A 5 -0.31 7.51 -17.57
CA LYS A 5 0.19 8.28 -18.72
C LYS A 5 -0.80 8.30 -19.88
N LYS A 6 -1.66 7.29 -19.95
CA LYS A 6 -2.70 7.13 -20.98
C LYS A 6 -4.10 7.03 -20.39
N GLY A 7 -4.26 7.39 -19.12
CA GLY A 7 -5.54 7.24 -18.41
C GLY A 7 -5.89 5.78 -18.12
N GLU A 8 -4.87 4.93 -17.93
CA GLU A 8 -5.06 3.53 -17.56
C GLU A 8 -5.88 3.42 -16.25
N THR A 9 -6.84 2.51 -16.26
CA THR A 9 -7.78 2.27 -15.15
C THR A 9 -7.47 0.96 -14.44
N LEU A 10 -8.13 0.73 -13.30
CA LEU A 10 -8.12 -0.55 -12.59
C LEU A 10 -8.43 -1.74 -13.50
N LYS A 11 -9.37 -1.58 -14.46
CA LYS A 11 -9.74 -2.63 -15.40
C LYS A 11 -8.60 -2.98 -16.35
N ASP A 12 -7.86 -1.98 -16.81
CA ASP A 12 -6.73 -2.17 -17.72
C ASP A 12 -5.58 -2.91 -17.01
N MET A 13 -5.44 -2.71 -15.70
CA MET A 13 -4.41 -3.33 -14.88
C MET A 13 -4.84 -4.65 -14.21
N ALA A 14 -6.13 -5.00 -14.25
CA ALA A 14 -6.69 -6.13 -13.50
C ALA A 14 -5.94 -7.45 -13.71
N SER A 15 -5.55 -7.77 -14.95
CA SER A 15 -4.76 -8.97 -15.26
C SER A 15 -3.43 -8.99 -14.50
N ALA A 16 -2.68 -7.89 -14.52
CA ALA A 16 -1.40 -7.79 -13.82
C ALA A 16 -1.59 -7.79 -12.29
N LEU A 17 -2.59 -7.05 -11.80
CA LEU A 17 -2.92 -6.97 -10.37
C LEU A 17 -3.29 -8.34 -9.78
N SER A 18 -4.02 -9.16 -10.53
CA SER A 18 -4.42 -10.51 -10.10
C SER A 18 -3.25 -11.48 -9.90
N MET A 19 -2.05 -11.14 -10.40
CA MET A 19 -0.83 -11.92 -10.23
C MET A 19 0.00 -11.46 -9.01
N LEU A 20 -0.38 -10.38 -8.33
CA LEU A 20 0.40 -9.81 -7.23
C LEU A 20 0.01 -10.42 -5.88
N ASP A 21 1.01 -10.96 -5.16
CA ASP A 21 0.84 -11.35 -3.77
C ASP A 21 0.77 -10.14 -2.83
N TYR A 22 1.55 -9.09 -3.11
CA TYR A 22 1.61 -7.85 -2.34
C TYR A 22 1.62 -6.64 -3.27
N PHE A 23 0.76 -5.66 -3.00
CA PHE A 23 0.75 -4.39 -3.71
C PHE A 23 0.82 -3.23 -2.72
N LEU A 24 1.82 -2.36 -2.89
CA LEU A 24 2.18 -1.33 -1.91
C LEU A 24 2.12 0.10 -2.51
N PRO A 25 0.97 0.57 -3.04
CA PRO A 25 0.85 1.93 -3.55
C PRO A 25 0.85 2.97 -2.41
N ASN A 26 1.05 4.24 -2.73
CA ASN A 26 0.58 5.31 -1.84
C ASN A 26 -0.89 5.63 -2.08
N GLU A 27 -1.51 6.38 -1.16
CA GLU A 27 -2.93 6.74 -1.24
C GLU A 27 -3.32 7.47 -2.54
N GLU A 28 -2.50 8.43 -3.00
CA GLU A 28 -2.77 9.16 -4.23
C GLU A 28 -2.76 8.21 -5.45
N GLU A 29 -1.77 7.33 -5.55
CA GLU A 29 -1.65 6.33 -6.62
C GLU A 29 -2.80 5.33 -6.61
N ALA A 30 -3.19 4.85 -5.42
CA ALA A 30 -4.29 3.92 -5.26
C ALA A 30 -5.61 4.55 -5.72
N CYS A 31 -5.94 5.73 -5.20
CA CYS A 31 -7.14 6.47 -5.57
C CYS A 31 -7.16 6.82 -7.07
N MET A 32 -6.02 7.23 -7.65
CA MET A 32 -5.94 7.50 -9.09
C MET A 32 -6.21 6.25 -9.95
N LEU A 33 -5.72 5.08 -9.52
CA LEU A 33 -5.89 3.83 -10.28
C LEU A 33 -7.32 3.28 -10.15
N THR A 34 -7.90 3.35 -8.95
CA THR A 34 -9.23 2.79 -8.67
C THR A 34 -10.36 3.73 -9.03
N GLY A 35 -10.11 5.05 -9.04
CA GLY A 35 -11.14 6.08 -9.16
C GLY A 35 -11.84 6.43 -7.84
N GLU A 36 -11.37 5.88 -6.72
CA GLU A 36 -11.93 6.09 -5.39
C GLU A 36 -11.41 7.36 -4.72
N THR A 37 -12.05 7.79 -3.63
CA THR A 37 -11.71 9.05 -2.96
C THR A 37 -10.93 8.89 -1.66
N ASP A 38 -10.91 7.69 -1.08
CA ASP A 38 -10.14 7.40 0.13
C ASP A 38 -9.44 6.03 0.09
N ALA A 39 -8.43 5.89 0.95
CA ALA A 39 -7.60 4.68 1.00
C ALA A 39 -8.36 3.39 1.33
N ALA A 40 -9.44 3.43 2.12
CA ALA A 40 -10.17 2.20 2.46
C ALA A 40 -10.92 1.66 1.23
N GLU A 41 -11.65 2.53 0.53
CA GLU A 41 -12.34 2.20 -0.72
C GLU A 41 -11.35 1.73 -1.80
N ALA A 42 -10.22 2.45 -1.95
CA ALA A 42 -9.18 2.08 -2.90
C ALA A 42 -8.55 0.71 -2.58
N ALA A 43 -8.29 0.40 -1.30
CA ALA A 43 -7.74 -0.90 -0.91
C ALA A 43 -8.72 -2.04 -1.16
N GLU A 44 -10.01 -1.82 -0.89
CA GLU A 44 -11.05 -2.80 -1.22
C GLU A 44 -11.11 -3.07 -2.72
N ALA A 45 -11.11 -2.02 -3.54
CA ALA A 45 -11.16 -2.13 -4.99
C ALA A 45 -9.95 -2.91 -5.55
N LEU A 46 -8.74 -2.65 -5.04
CA LEU A 46 -7.52 -3.37 -5.41
C LEU A 46 -7.55 -4.85 -5.00
N PHE A 47 -8.06 -5.14 -3.80
CA PHE A 47 -8.24 -6.51 -3.34
C PHE A 47 -9.26 -7.26 -4.21
N ARG A 48 -10.40 -6.63 -4.52
CA ARG A 48 -11.42 -7.18 -5.43
C ARG A 48 -10.91 -7.35 -6.87
N ALA A 49 -9.91 -6.57 -7.29
CA ALA A 49 -9.23 -6.74 -8.57
C ALA A 49 -8.25 -7.94 -8.59
N GLY A 50 -8.06 -8.64 -7.47
CA GLY A 50 -7.32 -9.90 -7.39
C GLY A 50 -5.98 -9.82 -6.64
N VAL A 51 -5.59 -8.66 -6.12
CA VAL A 51 -4.40 -8.55 -5.27
C VAL A 51 -4.63 -9.30 -3.95
N LYS A 52 -3.69 -10.14 -3.52
CA LYS A 52 -3.87 -10.93 -2.29
C LYS A 52 -3.69 -10.10 -1.00
N HIS A 53 -2.71 -9.20 -0.98
CA HIS A 53 -2.44 -8.31 0.15
C HIS A 53 -2.18 -6.89 -0.35
N VAL A 54 -2.99 -5.94 0.10
CA VAL A 54 -2.85 -4.52 -0.25
C VAL A 54 -2.31 -3.75 0.94
N VAL A 55 -1.33 -2.87 0.72
CA VAL A 55 -0.79 -1.95 1.72
C VAL A 55 -0.77 -0.55 1.14
N ILE A 56 -1.66 0.33 1.62
CA ILE A 56 -1.69 1.72 1.18
C ILE A 56 -0.91 2.57 2.17
N LYS A 57 0.18 3.19 1.68
CA LYS A 57 0.96 4.16 2.44
C LYS A 57 0.18 5.48 2.54
N CYS A 58 -0.11 5.92 3.76
CA CYS A 58 -0.89 7.12 4.07
C CYS A 58 -0.04 8.22 4.75
N GLY A 59 1.28 8.23 4.50
CA GLY A 59 2.21 9.22 5.05
C GLY A 59 2.19 9.26 6.57
N GLY A 60 2.08 10.45 7.16
CA GLY A 60 2.02 10.64 8.62
C GLY A 60 0.80 10.02 9.31
N ARG A 61 -0.17 9.47 8.54
CA ARG A 61 -1.30 8.69 9.08
C ARG A 61 -0.99 7.19 9.21
N GLY A 62 0.21 6.76 8.82
CA GLY A 62 0.64 5.36 8.83
C GLY A 62 0.28 4.64 7.54
N CYS A 63 -0.28 3.44 7.63
CA CYS A 63 -0.74 2.69 6.47
C CYS A 63 -2.06 1.97 6.72
N LEU A 64 -2.77 1.67 5.65
CA LEU A 64 -3.95 0.80 5.66
C LEU A 64 -3.58 -0.51 4.99
N ILE A 65 -3.93 -1.62 5.64
CA ILE A 65 -3.74 -2.95 5.08
C ILE A 65 -5.07 -3.62 4.78
N TRP A 66 -5.09 -4.46 3.75
CA TRP A 66 -6.23 -5.28 3.37
C TRP A 66 -5.76 -6.67 2.96
N ASP A 67 -6.30 -7.70 3.62
CA ASP A 67 -6.12 -9.11 3.28
C ASP A 67 -7.46 -9.87 3.43
N GLU A 68 -7.43 -11.20 3.34
CA GLU A 68 -8.60 -12.06 3.55
C GLU A 68 -9.28 -11.88 4.93
N LYS A 69 -8.57 -11.32 5.92
CA LYS A 69 -9.10 -11.04 7.27
C LYS A 69 -9.73 -9.65 7.36
N GLY A 70 -9.73 -8.90 6.26
CA GLY A 70 -10.33 -7.58 6.14
C GLY A 70 -9.33 -6.43 6.31
N MET A 71 -9.88 -5.27 6.62
CA MET A 71 -9.15 -4.01 6.69
C MET A 71 -8.62 -3.74 8.10
N GLU A 72 -7.38 -3.26 8.19
CA GLU A 72 -6.79 -2.75 9.43
C GLU A 72 -6.01 -1.46 9.15
N ARG A 73 -6.13 -0.46 10.04
CA ARG A 73 -5.32 0.76 10.00
C ARG A 73 -4.17 0.63 10.99
N LEU A 74 -2.95 0.81 10.50
CA LEU A 74 -1.74 0.80 11.31
C LEU A 74 -1.26 2.25 11.46
N PRO A 75 -1.22 2.82 12.68
CA PRO A 75 -0.79 4.19 12.88
C PRO A 75 0.69 4.37 12.55
N ALA A 76 1.08 5.57 12.15
CA ALA A 76 2.48 5.95 12.04
C ALA A 76 3.13 5.99 13.43
N LEU A 77 4.47 5.92 13.48
CA LEU A 77 5.20 6.20 14.71
C LEU A 77 4.96 7.63 15.19
N GLU A 78 4.69 7.76 16.48
CA GLU A 78 4.52 9.04 17.14
C GLU A 78 5.85 9.75 17.35
N ASN A 79 5.81 11.07 17.49
CA ASN A 79 6.97 11.92 17.83
C ASN A 79 8.13 11.87 16.81
N VAL A 80 7.85 11.48 15.55
CA VAL A 80 8.83 11.54 14.46
C VAL A 80 8.93 12.97 13.91
N ARG A 81 10.13 13.54 13.91
CA ARG A 81 10.40 14.81 13.22
C ARG A 81 10.64 14.55 11.74
N CYS A 82 9.61 14.72 10.92
CA CYS A 82 9.73 14.65 9.47
C CYS A 82 10.51 15.86 8.93
N VAL A 83 11.72 15.63 8.44
CA VAL A 83 12.56 16.68 7.80
C VAL A 83 12.39 16.68 6.29
N ASP A 84 12.37 15.48 5.69
CA ASP A 84 12.21 15.24 4.25
C ASP A 84 11.56 13.86 4.06
N THR A 85 10.65 13.73 3.10
CA THR A 85 9.96 12.48 2.75
C THR A 85 10.56 11.78 1.53
N THR A 86 11.61 12.37 0.93
CA THR A 86 12.34 11.76 -0.19
C THR A 86 12.87 10.38 0.20
N GLY A 87 12.49 9.36 -0.57
CA GLY A 87 12.88 7.97 -0.31
C GLY A 87 12.11 7.27 0.83
N ALA A 88 11.17 7.94 1.51
CA ALA A 88 10.35 7.29 2.55
C ALA A 88 9.52 6.14 1.96
N GLY A 89 8.93 6.34 0.77
CA GLY A 89 8.20 5.30 0.06
C GLY A 89 9.07 4.12 -0.37
N ASP A 90 10.31 4.38 -0.80
CA ASP A 90 11.27 3.35 -1.19
C ASP A 90 11.75 2.57 0.04
N SER A 91 12.02 3.26 1.15
CA SER A 91 12.41 2.65 2.43
C SER A 91 11.31 1.73 2.97
N PHE A 92 10.05 2.17 2.92
CA PHE A 92 8.90 1.33 3.24
C PHE A 92 8.85 0.08 2.35
N THR A 93 8.98 0.29 1.04
CA THR A 93 8.90 -0.79 0.03
C THR A 93 10.09 -1.76 0.14
N ALA A 94 11.23 -1.34 0.68
CA ALA A 94 12.37 -2.21 0.97
C ALA A 94 12.23 -2.92 2.33
N GLY A 95 11.75 -2.23 3.36
CA GLY A 95 11.58 -2.77 4.71
C GLY A 95 10.56 -3.90 4.78
N PHE A 96 9.48 -3.81 3.99
CA PHE A 96 8.44 -4.83 3.92
C PHE A 96 8.96 -6.21 3.50
N PRO A 97 9.56 -6.40 2.29
CA PRO A 97 10.09 -7.69 1.86
C PRO A 97 11.28 -8.15 2.71
N PHE A 98 12.08 -7.22 3.25
CA PHE A 98 13.14 -7.56 4.19
C PHE A 98 12.58 -8.26 5.44
N ARG A 99 11.50 -7.73 6.02
CA ARG A 99 10.86 -8.33 7.19
C ARG A 99 10.12 -9.63 6.83
N LEU A 100 9.51 -9.68 5.65
CA LEU A 100 8.86 -10.89 5.13
C LEU A 100 9.86 -12.05 4.97
N ALA A 101 11.05 -11.77 4.44
CA ALA A 101 12.12 -12.76 4.27
C ALA A 101 12.60 -13.37 5.60
N GLN A 102 12.30 -12.74 6.74
CA GLN A 102 12.58 -13.26 8.08
C GLN A 102 11.42 -14.10 8.65
N GLY A 103 10.42 -14.44 7.84
CA GLY A 103 9.27 -15.26 8.25
C GLY A 103 8.22 -14.51 9.06
N ALA A 104 8.23 -13.18 9.04
CA ALA A 104 7.23 -12.37 9.74
C ALA A 104 5.86 -12.43 9.05
N SER A 105 4.80 -12.24 9.83
CA SER A 105 3.43 -12.13 9.30
C SER A 105 3.23 -10.85 8.50
N PHE A 106 2.19 -10.81 7.66
CA PHE A 106 1.81 -9.64 6.87
C PHE A 106 1.72 -8.35 7.71
N ARG A 107 1.04 -8.43 8.87
CA ARG A 107 0.85 -7.30 9.79
C ARG A 107 2.15 -6.83 10.43
N GLU A 108 3.04 -7.75 10.78
CA GLU A 108 4.38 -7.42 11.29
C GLU A 108 5.24 -6.76 10.21
N CYS A 109 5.15 -7.22 8.95
CA CYS A 109 5.85 -6.61 7.82
C CYS A 109 5.37 -5.17 7.59
N ALA A 110 4.06 -4.93 7.59
CA ALA A 110 3.50 -3.59 7.42
C ALA A 110 3.87 -2.65 8.57
N ARG A 111 3.83 -3.13 9.83
CA ARG A 111 4.30 -2.35 10.99
C ARG A 111 5.79 -2.02 10.92
N PHE A 112 6.62 -2.98 10.53
CA PHE A 112 8.07 -2.77 10.38
C PHE A 112 8.39 -1.79 9.26
N ALA A 113 7.70 -1.88 8.12
CA ALA A 113 7.89 -0.98 6.99
C ALA A 113 7.46 0.47 7.31
N ALA A 114 6.50 0.64 8.22
CA ALA A 114 6.02 1.94 8.68
C ALA A 114 6.86 2.56 9.82
N ALA A 115 7.90 1.87 10.29
CA ALA A 115 8.75 2.27 11.40
C ALA A 115 9.97 3.12 10.98
#